data_AF-A0AAU6HPL8-F1
#
_entry.id   AF-A0AAU6HPL8-F1
#
_cell.length_a   1.000
_cell.length_b   1.000
_cell.length_c   1.000
_cell.angle_alpha   90.00
_cell.angle_beta   90.00
_cell.angle_gamma   90.00
#
_symmetry.space_group_name_H-M   'P 1'
#
loop_
_entity.id
_entity.type
_entity.pdbx_description
1 polymer ?
#
loop_
_entity_poly.entity_id
_entity_poly.type
_entity_poly.pdbx_seq_one_letter_code
_entity_poly.pdbx_strand_id
1 'polypeptide(L)' 'MTTAVSSSRDEKLTITYICTDLGVSRSTFYDWRQKGRAPRCIKLPNGDLRILRSDYDHWLDDRGDRA' A
#
# COMPACT_ATOMS: atom_id res chain seq x y z
N MET A 1 31.51 -6.07 -3.99
CA MET A 1 30.43 -6.80 -4.70
C MET A 1 29.41 -7.17 -3.63
N THR A 2 28.17 -6.68 -3.59
CA THR A 2 27.20 -6.47 -4.68
C THR A 2 26.24 -5.31 -4.30
N THR A 3 25.59 -4.79 -5.34
CA THR A 3 24.84 -3.54 -5.55
C THR A 3 23.76 -3.11 -4.55
N ALA A 4 23.56 -1.78 -4.50
CA ALA A 4 22.59 -1.02 -3.72
C ALA A 4 21.13 -1.21 -4.18
N VAL A 5 20.19 -1.03 -3.23
CA VAL A 5 18.86 -0.53 -3.55
C VAL A 5 18.55 0.69 -2.67
N SER A 6 18.75 1.86 -3.24
CA SER A 6 18.14 3.10 -2.77
C SER A 6 16.64 2.99 -3.05
N SER A 7 15.91 2.37 -2.12
CA SER A 7 14.46 2.22 -2.24
C SER A 7 13.81 3.61 -2.25
N SER A 8 13.09 3.87 -3.34
CA SER A 8 12.35 5.08 -3.71
C SER A 8 11.44 5.54 -2.56
N ARG A 9 11.97 6.36 -1.66
CA ARG A 9 11.42 6.55 -0.30
C ARG A 9 10.25 7.55 -0.22
N ASP A 10 9.78 8.10 -1.33
CA ASP A 10 8.69 9.10 -1.32
C ASP A 10 7.59 8.85 -2.36
N GLU A 11 7.56 7.68 -3.02
CA GLU A 11 6.49 7.42 -3.97
C GLU A 11 5.19 7.10 -3.24
N LYS A 12 4.31 8.09 -3.23
CA LYS A 12 2.96 8.02 -2.64
C LYS A 12 2.00 7.44 -3.66
N LEU A 13 1.63 6.19 -3.48
CA LEU A 13 0.62 5.52 -4.27
C LEU A 13 -0.78 5.99 -3.88
N THR A 14 -1.66 6.05 -4.87
CA THR A 14 -3.08 6.28 -4.65
C THR A 14 -3.78 4.95 -4.36
N ILE A 15 -4.90 5.01 -3.65
CA ILE A 15 -5.80 3.86 -3.47
C ILE A 15 -6.17 3.26 -4.83
N THR A 16 -6.44 4.09 -5.83
CA THR A 16 -6.80 3.65 -7.18
C THR A 16 -5.70 2.82 -7.82
N TYR A 17 -4.44 3.23 -7.69
CA TYR A 17 -3.33 2.45 -8.22
C TYR A 17 -3.23 1.06 -7.56
N ILE A 18 -3.31 1.01 -6.23
CA ILE A 18 -3.23 -0.26 -5.47
C ILE A 18 -4.42 -1.16 -5.78
N CYS A 19 -5.61 -0.57 -5.91
CA CYS A 19 -6.84 -1.24 -6.30
C CYS A 19 -6.69 -1.92 -7.67
N THR A 20 -6.09 -1.22 -8.65
CA THR A 20 -5.79 -1.76 -9.97
C THR A 20 -4.71 -2.84 -9.92
N ASP A 21 -3.62 -2.61 -9.19
CA ASP A 21 -2.49 -3.54 -9.03
C ASP A 21 -2.91 -4.88 -8.41
N LEU A 22 -3.71 -4.83 -7.34
CA LEU A 22 -4.26 -6.00 -6.66
C LEU A 22 -5.47 -6.62 -7.38
N GLY A 23 -6.04 -5.94 -8.38
CA GLY A 23 -7.27 -6.36 -9.04
C GLY A 23 -8.51 -6.39 -8.11
N VAL A 24 -8.49 -5.62 -7.02
CA VAL A 24 -9.61 -5.52 -6.07
C VAL A 24 -10.43 -4.27 -6.33
N SER A 25 -11.61 -4.15 -5.72
CA SER A 25 -12.40 -2.93 -5.76
C SER A 25 -12.01 -1.96 -4.64
N ARG A 26 -12.20 -0.65 -4.84
CA ARG A 26 -11.99 0.37 -3.80
C ARG A 26 -12.76 0.05 -2.52
N SER A 27 -13.98 -0.46 -2.65
CA SER A 27 -14.83 -0.89 -1.54
C SER A 27 -14.18 -2.01 -0.71
N THR A 28 -13.55 -3.00 -1.37
CA THR A 28 -12.80 -4.07 -0.72
C THR A 28 -11.61 -3.50 0.06
N PHE A 29 -10.90 -2.54 -0.53
CA PHE A 29 -9.80 -1.86 0.14
C PHE A 29 -10.28 -1.08 1.38
N TYR A 30 -11.40 -0.37 1.29
CA TYR A 30 -12.01 0.31 2.44
C TYR A 30 -12.49 -0.66 3.53
N ASP A 31 -13.04 -1.81 3.16
CA ASP A 31 -13.40 -2.87 4.09
C ASP A 31 -12.17 -3.42 4.83
N TRP A 32 -11.05 -3.64 4.12
CA TRP A 32 -9.78 -4.00 4.75
C TRP A 32 -9.31 -2.93 5.72
N ARG A 33 -9.43 -1.65 5.34
CA ARG A 33 -9.06 -0.54 6.24
C ARG A 33 -9.91 -0.52 7.51
N GLN A 34 -11.21 -0.76 7.40
CA GLN A 34 -12.10 -0.89 8.57
C GLN A 34 -11.73 -2.09 9.45
N LYS A 35 -11.31 -3.19 8.83
CA LYS A 35 -10.87 -4.42 9.52
C LYS A 35 -9.44 -4.35 10.05
N GLY A 36 -8.73 -3.22 9.91
CA GLY A 36 -7.31 -3.10 10.31
C GLY A 36 -6.35 -3.95 9.45
N ARG A 37 -6.81 -4.32 8.25
CA ARG A 37 -6.17 -5.19 7.28
C ARG A 37 -5.61 -4.42 6.07
N ALA A 38 -5.63 -3.10 6.06
CA ALA A 38 -5.03 -2.32 4.98
C ALA A 38 -3.64 -1.79 5.40
N PRO A 39 -2.74 -1.50 4.44
CA PRO A 39 -1.49 -0.82 4.72
C PRO A 39 -1.72 0.58 5.30
N ARG A 40 -0.69 1.18 5.87
CA ARG A 40 -0.72 2.55 6.42
C ARG A 40 -1.17 3.55 5.36
N CYS A 41 -2.35 4.12 5.59
CA CYS A 41 -2.92 5.16 4.75
C CYS A 41 -2.70 6.53 5.39
N ILE A 42 -2.11 7.46 4.65
CA ILE A 42 -1.95 8.86 5.00
C ILE A 42 -3.13 9.63 4.41
N LYS A 43 -3.92 10.28 5.27
CA LYS A 43 -5.01 11.16 4.84
C LYS A 43 -4.44 12.55 4.56
N LEU A 44 -4.61 13.03 3.33
CA LEU A 44 -4.26 14.40 2.95
C LEU A 44 -5.37 15.37 3.37
N PRO A 45 -5.04 16.67 3.54
CA PRO A 45 -6.04 17.71 3.82
C PRO A 45 -7.13 17.80 2.75
N ASN A 46 -6.83 17.36 1.52
CA ASN A 46 -7.77 17.33 0.40
C ASN A 46 -8.80 16.19 0.48
N GLY A 47 -8.66 15.27 1.46
CA GLY A 47 -9.54 14.10 1.61
C GLY A 47 -9.02 12.84 0.91
N ASP A 48 -8.03 12.96 0.04
CA ASP A 48 -7.37 11.82 -0.60
C ASP A 48 -6.56 10.96 0.39
N LEU A 49 -6.54 9.66 0.13
CA LEU A 49 -5.71 8.71 0.84
C LEU A 49 -4.50 8.34 -0.02
N ARG A 50 -3.30 8.49 0.56
CA ARG A 50 -2.04 8.08 -0.03
C ARG A 50 -1.38 7.01 0.81
N ILE A 51 -0.75 6.05 0.16
CA ILE A 51 -0.02 4.95 0.80
C ILE A 51 1.40 5.02 0.29
N LEU A 52 2.38 4.88 1.16
CA LEU A 52 3.77 4.85 0.72
C LEU A 52 4.06 3.50 0.06
N ARG A 53 4.85 3.50 -1.02
CA ARG A 53 5.28 2.25 -1.67
C ARG A 53 5.91 1.27 -0.68
N SER A 54 6.71 1.77 0.27
CA SER A 54 7.33 0.95 1.32
C SER A 54 6.32 0.32 2.28
N ASP A 55 5.28 1.06 2.70
CA ASP A 55 4.21 0.50 3.55
C ASP A 55 3.39 -0.57 2.81
N TYR A 56 3.16 -0.36 1.51
CA TYR A 56 2.50 -1.35 0.67
C TYR A 56 3.32 -2.62 0.51
N ASP A 57 4.62 -2.48 0.25
CA ASP A 57 5.56 -3.60 0.13
C ASP A 57 5.69 -4.39 1.44
N HIS A 58 5.87 -3.70 2.57
CA HIS A 58 5.88 -4.33 3.90
C HIS A 58 4.57 -5.08 4.21
N TRP A 59 3.43 -4.53 3.79
CA TRP A 59 2.14 -5.19 3.98
C TRP A 59 1.95 -6.41 3.08
N LEU A 60 2.54 -6.41 1.87
CA LEU A 60 2.59 -7.58 1.01
C LEU A 60 3.51 -8.66 1.59
N ASP A 61 4.66 -8.28 2.14
CA ASP A 61 5.61 -9.18 2.80
C ASP A 61 4.99 -9.86 4.05
N ASP A 62 4.34 -9.07 4.93
CA ASP A 62 3.61 -9.56 6.11
C ASP A 62 2.51 -10.58 5.76
N ARG A 63 1.94 -10.50 4.56
CA ARG A 63 0.87 -11.41 4.09
C ARG A 63 1.35 -12.51 3.16
N GLY A 64 2.50 -12.32 2.53
CA GLY A 64 3.12 -13.27 1.61
C GLY A 64 3.67 -14.50 2.33
N ASP A 65 3.79 -14.46 3.67
CA ASP A 65 4.14 -15.60 4.49
C ASP A 65 2.91 -16.49 4.79
N ARG A 66 2.52 -17.26 3.77
CA ARG A 66 2.05 -18.66 3.87
C ARG A 66 1.93 -19.21 2.45
N ALA A 67 3.08 -19.58 1.88
CA ALA A 67 3.14 -20.65 0.88
C ALA A 67 3.02 -22.02 1.58
#